data_AF-A0A645FTR3-F1
#
_entry.id   AF-A0A645FTR3-F1
#
_cell.length_a   1.000
_cell.length_b   1.000
_cell.length_c   1.000
_cell.angle_alpha   90.00
_cell.angle_beta   90.00
_cell.angle_gamma   90.00
#
_symmetry.space_group_name_H-M   'P 1'
#
loop_
_entity.id
_entity.type
_entity.pdbx_description
1 polymer ?
#
loop_
_entity_poly.entity_id
_entity_poly.type
_entity_poly.pdbx_seq_one_letter_code
_entity_poly.pdbx_strand_id
1 'polypeptide(L)'
;MPCAAKKAEAAREEFYVNGIPDVDFVLTTRGVSTMIKEVGIRFDEIDDEATDMPFGMGSGAGVIFGTTGGVTEAVIRRVSGKKNVNTLREIKYSGVRGMDEMVKEATVNLGDTELKIAVVHGLKNAQLLLEKIESGEVFYHFVEVMACRGGCIGGAGQPFGRDRTKRTRADGLYTVDKLAQIKSSEENPMISALYDGLLSDHHHNHKLLHTRYNNLED
;
A
#
# COMPACT_ATOMS: atom_id res chain seq x y z
N MET A 1 -0.38 -6.30 11.16
CA MET A 1 -1.23 -5.59 10.19
C MET A 1 -2.12 -4.54 10.87
N PRO A 2 -2.35 -3.36 10.25
CA PRO A 2 -3.26 -2.35 10.79
C PRO A 2 -4.76 -2.64 10.50
N CYS A 3 -5.09 -3.79 9.90
CA CYS A 3 -6.42 -4.08 9.38
C CYS A 3 -6.90 -5.48 9.79
N ALA A 4 -8.17 -5.58 10.21
CA ALA A 4 -8.80 -6.86 10.51
C ALA A 4 -9.16 -7.65 9.24
N ALA A 5 -9.47 -6.97 8.13
CA ALA A 5 -9.80 -7.62 6.86
C ALA A 5 -8.65 -8.49 6.31
N LYS A 6 -7.40 -8.19 6.69
CA LYS A 6 -6.24 -9.01 6.35
C LYS A 6 -6.29 -10.42 6.96
N LYS A 7 -7.04 -10.64 8.05
CA LYS A 7 -7.32 -11.99 8.57
C LYS A 7 -8.20 -12.79 7.61
N ALA A 8 -9.23 -12.16 7.05
CA ALA A 8 -10.09 -12.80 6.07
C ALA A 8 -9.37 -13.02 4.74
N GLU A 9 -8.53 -12.06 4.31
CA GLU A 9 -7.67 -12.23 3.14
C GLU A 9 -6.75 -13.43 3.31
N ALA A 10 -5.99 -13.53 4.40
CA ALA A 10 -5.07 -14.65 4.65
C ALA A 10 -5.76 -16.03 4.71
N ALA A 11 -7.05 -16.06 5.06
CA ALA A 11 -7.83 -17.29 5.17
C ALA A 11 -8.44 -17.76 3.83
N ARG A 12 -8.25 -17.01 2.74
CA ARG A 12 -8.76 -17.35 1.42
C ARG A 12 -8.15 -18.64 0.88
N GLU A 13 -8.98 -19.47 0.25
CA GLU A 13 -8.56 -20.76 -0.33
C GLU A 13 -7.52 -20.58 -1.45
N GLU A 14 -7.54 -19.44 -2.15
CA GLU A 14 -6.58 -19.14 -3.21
C GLU A 14 -5.16 -18.89 -2.70
N PHE A 15 -4.96 -18.70 -1.39
CA PHE A 15 -3.66 -18.43 -0.78
C PHE A 15 -3.11 -19.64 -0.01
N TYR A 16 -3.27 -20.82 -0.62
CA TYR A 16 -2.69 -22.07 -0.15
C TYR A 16 -1.84 -22.71 -1.25
N VAL A 17 -0.61 -23.09 -0.91
CA VAL A 17 0.28 -23.84 -1.79
C VAL A 17 0.52 -25.21 -1.18
N ASN A 18 0.09 -26.26 -1.88
CA ASN A 18 0.19 -27.66 -1.41
C ASN A 18 -0.43 -27.89 -0.01
N GLY A 19 -1.54 -27.21 0.28
CA GLY A 19 -2.23 -27.30 1.57
C GLY A 19 -1.60 -26.48 2.70
N ILE A 20 -0.57 -25.68 2.40
CA ILE A 20 0.08 -24.76 3.34
C ILE A 20 -0.39 -23.33 3.04
N PRO A 21 -0.91 -22.58 4.01
CA PRO A 21 -1.32 -21.19 3.78
C PRO A 21 -0.10 -20.29 3.53
N ASP A 22 -0.25 -19.29 2.66
CA ASP A 22 0.78 -18.27 2.42
C ASP A 22 1.05 -17.42 3.67
N VAL A 23 0.02 -17.24 4.51
CA VAL A 23 0.09 -16.49 5.78
C VAL A 23 -0.69 -17.26 6.85
N ASP A 24 0.00 -17.86 7.82
CA ASP A 24 -0.63 -18.64 8.89
C ASP A 24 -1.51 -17.79 9.81
N PHE A 25 -0.99 -16.63 10.25
CA PHE A 25 -1.67 -15.78 11.21
C PHE A 25 -1.47 -14.30 10.92
N VAL A 26 -2.56 -13.55 11.04
CA VAL A 26 -2.54 -12.08 10.98
C VAL A 26 -2.82 -11.49 12.36
N LEU A 27 -1.82 -10.87 12.96
CA LEU A 27 -1.97 -10.09 14.19
C LEU A 27 -2.24 -8.62 13.88
N THR A 28 -3.17 -8.02 14.62
CA THR A 28 -3.43 -6.57 14.51
C THR A 28 -2.40 -5.79 15.32
N THR A 29 -2.19 -4.51 14.99
CA THR A 29 -1.33 -3.63 15.79
C THR A 29 -1.75 -3.58 17.26
N ARG A 30 -3.07 -3.56 17.53
CA ARG A 30 -3.59 -3.69 18.90
C ARG A 30 -3.24 -5.03 19.53
N GLY A 31 -3.37 -6.14 18.78
CA GLY A 31 -3.01 -7.47 19.25
C GLY A 31 -1.53 -7.56 19.68
N VAL A 32 -0.62 -7.10 18.81
CA VAL A 32 0.82 -7.07 19.13
C VAL A 32 1.09 -6.15 20.32
N SER A 33 0.47 -4.97 20.38
CA SER A 33 0.63 -4.05 21.51
C SER A 33 0.16 -4.64 22.84
N THR A 34 -0.92 -5.43 22.84
CA THR A 34 -1.39 -6.15 24.03
C THR A 34 -0.38 -7.23 24.44
N MET A 35 0.09 -8.05 23.50
CA MET A 35 1.08 -9.10 23.80
C MET A 35 2.36 -8.54 24.43
N ILE A 36 2.90 -7.45 23.88
CA ILE A 36 4.09 -6.77 24.44
C ILE A 36 3.86 -6.37 25.90
N LYS A 37 2.68 -5.80 26.20
CA LYS A 37 2.33 -5.37 27.57
C LYS A 37 2.11 -6.54 28.51
N GLU A 38 1.46 -7.60 28.05
CA GLU A 38 1.14 -8.79 28.87
C GLU A 38 2.41 -9.57 29.26
N VAL A 39 3.42 -9.60 28.40
CA VAL A 39 4.73 -10.21 28.70
C VAL A 39 5.61 -9.29 29.57
N GLY A 40 5.19 -8.05 29.81
CA GLY A 40 5.92 -7.10 30.66
C GLY A 40 7.10 -6.41 29.97
N ILE A 41 7.15 -6.40 28.63
CA ILE A 41 8.20 -5.73 27.86
C ILE A 41 7.99 -4.21 27.93
N ARG A 42 9.03 -3.49 28.36
CA ARG A 42 9.08 -2.02 28.31
C ARG A 42 9.56 -1.58 26.93
N PHE A 43 8.61 -1.47 26.00
CA PHE A 43 8.90 -1.20 24.58
C PHE A 43 9.66 0.11 24.33
N ASP A 44 9.55 1.09 25.23
CA ASP A 44 10.27 2.36 25.20
C ASP A 44 11.73 2.28 25.69
N GLU A 45 12.16 1.13 26.19
CA GLU A 45 13.51 0.89 26.74
C GLU A 45 14.29 -0.20 26.00
N ILE A 46 13.75 -0.73 24.90
CA ILE A 46 14.47 -1.72 24.10
C ILE A 46 15.51 -1.03 23.22
N ASP A 47 16.64 -1.71 23.00
CA ASP A 47 17.63 -1.28 22.02
C ASP A 47 17.09 -1.49 20.59
N ASP A 48 17.48 -0.61 19.68
CA ASP A 48 17.12 -0.73 18.26
C ASP A 48 17.86 -1.93 17.63
N GLU A 49 17.12 -2.77 16.91
CA GLU A 49 17.65 -3.90 16.15
C GLU A 49 17.36 -3.76 14.66
N ALA A 50 18.30 -4.21 13.83
CA ALA A 50 18.11 -4.27 12.39
C ALA A 50 17.15 -5.40 12.01
N THR A 51 16.40 -5.21 10.92
CA THR A 51 15.55 -6.25 10.34
C THR A 51 16.39 -7.31 9.62
N ASP A 52 15.88 -8.54 9.57
CA ASP A 52 16.56 -9.65 8.91
C ASP A 52 16.57 -9.52 7.38
N MET A 53 17.70 -9.82 6.77
CA MET A 53 17.81 -9.95 5.30
C MET A 53 17.31 -11.34 4.85
N PRO A 54 16.64 -11.45 3.68
CA PRO A 54 16.48 -10.41 2.66
C PRO A 54 15.27 -9.48 2.84
N PHE A 55 14.33 -9.82 3.73
CA PHE A 55 13.02 -9.15 3.82
C PHE A 55 13.04 -7.79 4.53
N GLY A 56 14.15 -7.44 5.17
CA GLY A 56 14.33 -6.20 5.90
C GLY A 56 14.51 -4.95 5.04
N MET A 57 14.81 -5.11 3.74
CA MET A 57 15.12 -3.99 2.86
C MET A 57 13.89 -3.53 2.05
N GLY A 58 13.30 -2.40 2.46
CA GLY A 58 12.17 -1.75 1.78
C GLY A 58 12.58 -0.51 0.96
N SER A 59 11.68 -0.05 0.09
CA SER A 59 11.81 1.25 -0.61
C SER A 59 10.84 2.28 -0.03
N GLY A 60 11.13 3.56 -0.23
CA GLY A 60 10.23 4.66 0.16
C GLY A 60 8.85 4.54 -0.48
N ALA A 61 8.78 4.10 -1.74
CA ALA A 61 7.54 3.77 -2.43
C ALA A 61 6.73 2.67 -1.73
N GLY A 62 7.38 1.62 -1.19
CA GLY A 62 6.70 0.58 -0.43
C GLY A 62 6.17 1.07 0.91
N VAL A 63 6.89 1.95 1.60
CA VAL A 63 6.51 2.45 2.93
C VAL A 63 5.23 3.30 2.88
N ILE A 64 5.04 4.09 1.82
CA ILE A 64 3.89 5.00 1.72
C ILE A 64 2.56 4.31 1.41
N PHE A 65 2.55 3.01 1.06
CA PHE A 65 1.34 2.20 0.84
C PHE A 65 0.33 2.32 1.98
N GLY A 66 0.80 2.59 3.20
CA GLY A 66 -0.06 2.76 4.36
C GLY A 66 -0.98 3.98 4.30
N THR A 67 -0.74 4.92 3.39
CA THR A 67 -1.53 6.15 3.20
C THR A 67 -2.44 6.06 1.98
N THR A 68 -3.59 6.73 2.01
CA THR A 68 -4.40 6.93 0.79
C THR A 68 -3.61 7.68 -0.29
N GLY A 69 -3.53 7.10 -1.48
CA GLY A 69 -2.74 7.59 -2.60
C GLY A 69 -1.30 7.11 -2.62
N GLY A 70 -0.84 6.41 -1.57
CA GLY A 70 0.52 5.91 -1.50
C GLY A 70 0.80 4.77 -2.48
N VAL A 71 -0.19 3.91 -2.73
CA VAL A 71 -0.09 2.84 -3.75
C VAL A 71 -0.02 3.48 -5.14
N THR A 72 -0.90 4.43 -5.41
CA THR A 72 -0.92 5.22 -6.63
C THR A 72 0.40 5.93 -6.87
N GLU A 73 0.93 6.61 -5.86
CA GLU A 73 2.22 7.27 -5.96
C GLU A 73 3.35 6.29 -6.28
N ALA A 74 3.38 5.11 -5.65
CA ALA A 74 4.37 4.09 -5.93
C ALA A 74 4.28 3.58 -7.38
N VAL A 75 3.06 3.38 -7.89
CA VAL A 75 2.81 3.00 -9.29
C VAL A 75 3.30 4.10 -10.23
N ILE A 76 2.91 5.36 -9.99
CA ILE A 76 3.35 6.51 -10.78
C ILE A 76 4.89 6.57 -10.81
N ARG A 77 5.55 6.48 -9.65
CA ARG A 77 7.01 6.45 -9.57
C ARG A 77 7.55 5.39 -10.53
N ARG A 78 7.07 4.13 -10.46
CA ARG A 78 7.53 3.02 -11.30
C ARG A 78 7.42 3.33 -12.79
N VAL A 79 6.31 3.89 -13.23
CA VAL A 79 6.01 4.10 -14.66
C VAL A 79 6.54 5.43 -15.22
N SER A 80 6.83 6.43 -14.39
CA SER A 80 7.38 7.73 -14.84
C SER A 80 8.81 7.68 -15.39
N GLY A 81 9.48 6.53 -15.36
CA GLY A 81 10.80 6.30 -15.94
C GLY A 81 11.96 6.99 -15.22
N LYS A 82 11.93 8.33 -15.09
CA LYS A 82 12.94 9.14 -14.41
C LYS A 82 12.69 9.17 -12.90
N LYS A 83 13.73 8.91 -12.11
CA LYS A 83 13.69 8.89 -10.63
C LYS A 83 14.48 10.03 -9.98
N ASN A 84 14.64 11.13 -10.71
CA ASN A 84 15.35 12.29 -10.18
C ASN A 84 14.45 13.10 -9.22
N VAL A 85 15.08 14.02 -8.50
CA VAL A 85 14.42 14.87 -7.48
C VAL A 85 13.26 15.67 -8.06
N ASN A 86 13.34 16.13 -9.30
CA ASN A 86 12.27 16.92 -9.93
C ASN A 86 11.04 16.05 -10.19
N THR A 87 11.22 14.85 -10.75
CA THR A 87 10.11 13.92 -10.99
C THR A 87 9.44 13.50 -9.69
N LEU A 88 10.21 13.18 -8.64
CA LEU A 88 9.63 12.85 -7.32
C LEU A 88 8.88 14.05 -6.70
N ARG A 89 9.36 15.27 -6.94
CA ARG A 89 8.69 16.49 -6.50
C ARG A 89 7.37 16.70 -7.26
N GLU A 90 7.36 16.53 -8.57
CA GLU A 90 6.15 16.61 -9.40
C GLU A 90 5.10 15.60 -8.92
N ILE A 91 5.50 14.34 -8.70
CA ILE A 91 4.61 13.29 -8.21
C ILE A 91 4.04 13.66 -6.83
N LYS A 92 4.87 14.18 -5.92
CA LYS A 92 4.41 14.65 -4.59
C LYS A 92 3.31 15.70 -4.70
N TYR A 93 3.34 16.56 -5.71
CA TYR A 93 2.36 17.63 -5.94
C TYR A 93 1.31 17.28 -7.01
N SER A 94 1.23 16.03 -7.46
CA SER A 94 0.27 15.57 -8.47
C SER A 94 -1.20 15.56 -7.99
N GLY A 95 -1.45 15.74 -6.69
CA GLY A 95 -2.79 15.69 -6.10
C GLY A 95 -3.19 14.33 -5.51
N VAL A 96 -2.35 13.29 -5.63
CA VAL A 96 -2.66 11.95 -5.09
C VAL A 96 -2.51 11.85 -3.56
N ARG A 97 -1.72 12.73 -2.94
CA ARG A 97 -1.50 12.76 -1.48
C ARG A 97 -2.61 13.52 -0.75
N GLY A 98 -2.73 13.31 0.55
CA GLY A 98 -3.66 14.06 1.41
C GLY A 98 -4.90 13.27 1.82
N MET A 99 -5.62 13.80 2.81
CA MET A 99 -6.75 13.13 3.47
C MET A 99 -8.02 14.01 3.56
N ASP A 100 -7.94 15.26 3.09
CA ASP A 100 -9.02 16.23 3.22
C ASP A 100 -10.17 15.86 2.27
N GLU A 101 -9.84 15.59 1.01
CA GLU A 101 -10.77 15.09 0.00
C GLU A 101 -10.94 13.58 0.11
N MET A 102 -12.18 13.09 0.03
CA MET A 102 -12.48 11.66 0.07
C MET A 102 -12.22 10.97 -1.27
N VAL A 103 -12.37 11.73 -2.36
CA VAL A 103 -12.01 11.36 -3.74
C VAL A 103 -11.04 12.43 -4.21
N LYS A 104 -9.84 12.00 -4.62
CA LYS A 104 -8.83 12.86 -5.24
C LYS A 104 -8.67 12.46 -6.69
N GLU A 105 -8.56 13.44 -7.56
CA GLU A 105 -8.34 13.23 -8.99
C GLU A 105 -6.98 13.81 -9.36
N ALA A 106 -6.24 13.09 -10.19
CA ALA A 106 -4.95 13.51 -10.67
C ALA A 106 -4.79 13.14 -12.13
N THR A 107 -4.10 14.00 -12.86
CA THR A 107 -3.68 13.73 -14.23
C THR A 107 -2.17 13.74 -14.27
N VAL A 108 -1.57 12.64 -14.72
CA VAL A 108 -0.12 12.48 -14.82
C VAL A 108 0.26 12.16 -16.26
N ASN A 109 1.21 12.91 -16.80
CA ASN A 109 1.72 12.66 -18.15
C ASN A 109 2.85 11.64 -18.11
N LEU A 110 2.70 10.55 -18.87
CA LEU A 110 3.72 9.55 -19.12
C LEU A 110 4.14 9.59 -20.59
N GLY A 111 5.16 10.38 -20.88
CA GLY A 111 5.49 10.71 -22.27
C GLY A 111 4.31 11.43 -22.94
N ASP A 112 3.81 10.86 -24.03
CA ASP A 112 2.66 11.41 -24.78
C ASP A 112 1.30 10.92 -24.27
N THR A 113 1.29 10.04 -23.25
CA THR A 113 0.05 9.48 -22.68
C THR A 113 -0.38 10.23 -21.44
N GLU A 114 -1.60 10.75 -21.44
CA GLU A 114 -2.23 11.36 -20.28
C GLU A 114 -2.93 10.29 -19.42
N LEU A 115 -2.45 10.04 -18.20
CA LEU A 115 -3.11 9.15 -17.25
C LEU A 115 -4.01 9.92 -16.28
N LYS A 116 -5.31 9.80 -16.51
CA LYS A 116 -6.37 10.15 -15.54
C LYS A 116 -6.47 9.12 -14.43
N ILE A 117 -6.35 9.57 -13.18
CA ILE A 117 -6.27 8.74 -11.98
C ILE A 117 -7.28 9.23 -10.95
N ALA A 118 -7.93 8.29 -10.26
CA ALA A 118 -8.69 8.59 -9.05
C ALA A 118 -8.13 7.85 -7.83
N VAL A 119 -8.12 8.52 -6.68
CA VAL A 119 -7.77 7.93 -5.39
C VAL A 119 -8.94 8.17 -4.46
N VAL A 120 -9.60 7.09 -4.05
CA VAL A 120 -10.76 7.16 -3.15
C VAL A 120 -10.50 6.41 -1.85
N HIS A 121 -10.94 7.00 -0.75
CA HIS A 121 -10.95 6.33 0.55
C HIS A 121 -12.31 6.42 1.24
N GLY A 122 -12.70 5.32 1.89
CA GLY A 122 -14.04 5.10 2.39
C GLY A 122 -14.94 4.40 1.36
N LEU A 123 -15.48 3.23 1.71
CA LEU A 123 -16.30 2.43 0.79
C LEU A 123 -17.56 3.14 0.29
N LYS A 124 -18.18 4.00 1.11
CA LYS A 124 -19.30 4.84 0.66
C LYS A 124 -18.89 5.75 -0.51
N ASN A 125 -17.70 6.34 -0.43
CA ASN A 125 -17.20 7.22 -1.49
C ASN A 125 -16.77 6.43 -2.72
N ALA A 126 -16.26 5.21 -2.52
CA ALA A 126 -15.95 4.31 -3.61
C ALA A 126 -17.21 3.91 -4.40
N GLN A 127 -18.31 3.61 -3.70
CA GLN A 127 -19.60 3.33 -4.34
C GLN A 127 -20.09 4.53 -5.17
N LEU A 128 -20.06 5.75 -4.60
CA LEU A 128 -20.45 6.96 -5.33
C LEU A 128 -19.55 7.23 -6.55
N LEU A 129 -18.25 6.92 -6.46
CA LEU A 129 -17.33 7.04 -7.58
C LEU A 129 -17.65 6.01 -8.68
N LEU A 130 -17.96 4.76 -8.29
CA LEU A 130 -18.35 3.71 -9.22
C LEU A 130 -19.62 4.09 -9.98
N GLU A 131 -20.65 4.61 -9.30
CA GLU A 131 -21.89 5.09 -9.95
C GLU A 131 -21.61 6.15 -11.03
N LYS A 132 -20.65 7.06 -10.79
CA LYS A 132 -20.22 8.07 -11.77
C LYS A 132 -19.43 7.48 -12.94
N ILE A 133 -18.63 6.45 -12.70
CA ILE A 133 -17.88 5.74 -13.74
C ILE A 133 -18.86 4.97 -14.64
N GLU A 134 -19.81 4.24 -14.05
CA GLU A 134 -20.80 3.43 -14.76
C GLU A 134 -21.77 4.29 -15.58
N SER A 135 -22.15 5.47 -15.08
CA SER A 135 -22.99 6.42 -15.83
C SER A 135 -22.26 7.12 -16.98
N GLY A 136 -20.93 7.03 -17.03
CA GLY A 136 -20.08 7.74 -17.99
C GLY A 136 -19.86 9.23 -17.66
N GLU A 137 -20.23 9.69 -16.46
CA GLU A 137 -19.95 11.06 -15.99
C GLU A 137 -18.44 11.33 -15.91
N VAL A 138 -17.68 10.32 -15.49
CA VAL A 138 -16.22 10.39 -15.32
C VAL A 138 -15.52 9.18 -15.92
N PHE A 139 -14.24 9.34 -16.27
CA PHE A 139 -13.40 8.27 -16.80
C PHE A 139 -11.99 8.36 -16.21
N TYR A 140 -11.47 7.21 -15.75
CA TYR A 140 -10.10 7.08 -15.24
C TYR A 140 -9.44 5.82 -15.81
N HIS A 141 -8.12 5.87 -15.99
CA HIS A 141 -7.32 4.71 -16.38
C HIS A 141 -6.92 3.86 -15.18
N PHE A 142 -6.81 4.47 -14.00
CA PHE A 142 -6.39 3.81 -12.78
C PHE A 142 -7.13 4.39 -11.58
N VAL A 143 -7.65 3.51 -10.72
CA VAL A 143 -8.39 3.90 -9.51
C VAL A 143 -7.81 3.15 -8.31
N GLU A 144 -7.32 3.88 -7.31
CA GLU A 144 -6.98 3.30 -6.01
C GLU A 144 -8.18 3.42 -5.06
N VAL A 145 -8.58 2.29 -4.48
CA VAL A 145 -9.66 2.22 -3.49
C VAL A 145 -9.13 1.76 -2.15
N MET A 146 -9.34 2.58 -1.11
CA MET A 146 -9.02 2.24 0.27
C MET A 146 -10.30 2.20 1.10
N ALA A 147 -10.60 1.07 1.75
CA ALA A 147 -11.83 0.97 2.55
C ALA A 147 -11.85 1.94 3.74
N CYS A 148 -10.71 2.16 4.38
CA CYS A 148 -10.58 3.01 5.57
C CYS A 148 -10.22 4.45 5.19
N ARG A 149 -10.85 5.42 5.86
CA ARG A 149 -10.51 6.85 5.72
C ARG A 149 -9.04 7.10 6.07
N GLY A 150 -8.29 7.68 5.14
CA GLY A 150 -6.85 7.92 5.25
C GLY A 150 -5.95 6.75 4.81
N GLY A 151 -6.50 5.62 4.40
CA GLY A 151 -5.75 4.41 4.07
C GLY A 151 -5.49 3.52 5.29
N CYS A 152 -4.52 2.61 5.19
CA CYS A 152 -4.22 1.62 6.22
C CYS A 152 -3.81 2.22 7.57
N ILE A 153 -3.26 3.44 7.61
CA ILE A 153 -2.95 4.16 8.86
C ILE A 153 -4.19 4.41 9.75
N GLY A 154 -5.38 4.38 9.15
CA GLY A 154 -6.68 4.50 9.79
C GLY A 154 -7.41 3.17 9.96
N GLY A 155 -6.75 2.04 9.68
CA GLY A 155 -7.35 0.72 9.73
C GLY A 155 -7.84 0.32 11.13
N ALA A 156 -8.89 -0.50 11.18
CA ALA A 156 -9.54 -0.91 12.43
C ALA A 156 -8.62 -1.74 13.35
N GLY A 157 -7.49 -2.26 12.87
CA GLY A 157 -6.50 -2.95 13.69
C GLY A 157 -5.57 -2.02 14.47
N GLN A 158 -5.60 -0.72 14.19
CA GLN A 158 -4.75 0.28 14.86
C GLN A 158 -5.30 0.68 16.25
N PRO A 159 -4.44 1.20 17.14
CA PRO A 159 -4.90 1.93 18.32
C PRO A 159 -5.85 3.07 17.92
N PHE A 160 -6.84 3.33 18.76
CA PHE A 160 -7.80 4.40 18.49
C PHE A 160 -7.09 5.74 18.30
N GLY A 161 -7.51 6.49 17.29
CA GLY A 161 -6.95 7.78 16.96
C GLY A 161 -7.94 8.60 16.17
N ARG A 162 -8.09 9.88 16.54
CA ARG A 162 -8.87 10.85 15.77
C ARG A 162 -8.12 11.23 14.49
N ASP A 163 -8.74 12.03 13.64
CA ASP A 163 -8.16 12.39 12.34
C ASP A 163 -6.78 13.06 12.44
N ARG A 164 -6.53 13.88 13.47
CA ARG A 164 -5.20 14.44 13.74
C ARG A 164 -4.14 13.34 13.91
N THR A 165 -4.44 12.30 14.70
CA THR A 165 -3.53 11.16 14.91
C THR A 165 -3.27 10.41 13.60
N LYS A 166 -4.29 10.23 12.77
CA LYS A 166 -4.16 9.56 11.47
C LYS A 166 -3.26 10.36 10.53
N ARG A 167 -3.39 11.69 10.48
CA ARG A 167 -2.49 12.57 9.73
C ARG A 167 -1.05 12.43 10.19
N THR A 168 -0.81 12.46 11.51
CA THR A 168 0.55 12.26 12.07
C THR A 168 1.14 10.90 11.69
N ARG A 169 0.33 9.83 11.63
CA ARG A 169 0.79 8.52 11.14
C ARG A 169 1.19 8.58 9.66
N ALA A 170 0.40 9.26 8.82
CA ALA A 170 0.73 9.45 7.41
C ALA A 170 2.02 10.26 7.24
N ASP A 171 2.19 11.35 8.00
CA ASP A 171 3.40 12.18 8.01
C ASP A 171 4.64 11.37 8.40
N GLY A 172 4.49 10.44 9.34
CA GLY A 172 5.54 9.48 9.70
C GLY A 172 6.01 8.63 8.52
N LEU A 173 5.07 8.07 7.74
CA LEU A 173 5.41 7.27 6.56
C LEU A 173 6.09 8.11 5.47
N TYR A 174 5.65 9.34 5.26
CA TYR A 174 6.31 10.26 4.31
C TYR A 174 7.68 10.73 4.79
N THR A 175 7.90 10.83 6.11
CA THR A 175 9.22 11.08 6.69
C THR A 175 10.17 9.93 6.38
N VAL A 176 9.72 8.68 6.58
CA VAL A 176 10.51 7.49 6.26
C VAL A 176 10.82 7.41 4.76
N ASP A 177 9.85 7.66 3.88
CA ASP A 177 10.08 7.75 2.43
C ASP A 177 11.13 8.81 2.06
N LYS A 178 11.10 9.98 2.71
CA LYS A 178 12.10 11.03 2.49
C LYS A 178 13.51 10.59 2.88
N LEU A 179 13.64 9.81 3.96
CA LEU A 179 14.92 9.32 4.47
C LEU A 179 15.41 8.04 3.78
N ALA A 180 14.51 7.27 3.16
CA ALA A 180 14.85 6.03 2.47
C ALA A 180 15.88 6.26 1.35
N GLN A 181 16.90 5.41 1.28
CA GLN A 181 17.92 5.49 0.22
C GLN A 181 17.36 4.99 -1.12
N ILE A 182 16.51 3.96 -1.09
CA ILE A 182 15.83 3.40 -2.26
C ILE A 182 14.46 4.09 -2.38
N LYS A 183 14.23 4.85 -3.44
CA LYS A 183 13.00 5.66 -3.60
C LYS A 183 11.87 4.88 -4.28
N SER A 184 12.20 3.99 -5.19
CA SER A 184 11.25 3.23 -5.97
C SER A 184 11.39 1.72 -5.77
N SER A 185 10.31 0.96 -5.95
CA SER A 185 10.29 -0.48 -5.67
C SER A 185 11.21 -1.28 -6.59
N GLU A 186 11.35 -0.86 -7.85
CA GLU A 186 12.24 -1.49 -8.84
C GLU A 186 13.73 -1.19 -8.62
N GLU A 187 14.06 -0.20 -7.80
CA GLU A 187 15.45 0.14 -7.42
C GLU A 187 15.94 -0.70 -6.24
N ASN A 188 15.10 -1.61 -5.72
CA ASN A 188 15.45 -2.48 -4.61
C ASN A 188 16.25 -3.69 -5.10
N PRO A 189 17.56 -3.83 -4.79
CA PRO A 189 18.37 -4.91 -5.35
C PRO A 189 17.93 -6.31 -4.90
N MET A 190 17.26 -6.46 -3.74
CA MET A 190 16.71 -7.76 -3.35
C MET A 190 15.54 -8.16 -4.24
N ILE A 191 14.71 -7.20 -4.64
CA ILE A 191 13.62 -7.43 -5.59
C ILE A 191 14.19 -7.73 -6.98
N SER A 192 15.19 -6.98 -7.45
CA SER A 192 15.85 -7.28 -8.73
C SER A 192 16.43 -8.71 -8.74
N ALA A 193 17.18 -9.10 -7.70
CA ALA A 193 17.73 -10.45 -7.58
C ALA A 193 16.63 -11.53 -7.55
N LEU A 194 15.48 -11.26 -6.94
CA LEU A 194 14.35 -12.18 -6.92
C LEU A 194 13.75 -12.38 -8.33
N TYR A 195 13.58 -11.30 -9.10
CA TYR A 195 13.06 -11.32 -10.47
C TYR A 195 14.07 -11.86 -11.48
N ASP A 196 15.37 -11.69 -11.26
CA ASP A 196 16.42 -12.26 -12.12
C ASP A 196 16.68 -13.74 -11.81
N GLY A 197 16.32 -14.18 -10.60
CA GLY A 197 16.47 -15.55 -10.12
C GLY A 197 15.15 -16.32 -10.12
N LEU A 198 14.59 -16.51 -8.93
CA LEU A 198 13.42 -17.38 -8.68
C LEU A 198 12.21 -17.02 -9.55
N LEU A 199 11.97 -15.74 -9.79
CA LEU A 199 10.80 -15.24 -10.51
C LEU A 199 11.10 -14.82 -11.95
N SER A 200 12.19 -15.31 -12.53
CA SER A 200 12.60 -15.02 -13.92
C SER A 200 11.65 -15.58 -14.97
N ASP A 201 11.03 -16.74 -14.68
CA ASP A 201 9.99 -17.29 -15.53
C ASP A 201 8.64 -16.60 -15.28
N HIS A 202 8.07 -16.01 -16.34
CA HIS A 202 6.82 -15.27 -16.25
C HIS A 202 5.65 -16.15 -15.80
N HIS A 203 5.59 -17.40 -16.24
CA HIS A 203 4.51 -18.31 -15.85
C HIS A 203 4.61 -18.67 -14.36
N HIS A 204 5.80 -18.96 -13.86
CA HIS A 204 6.07 -19.19 -12.46
C HIS A 204 5.75 -17.96 -11.60
N ASN A 205 6.17 -16.77 -12.03
CA ASN A 205 5.86 -15.51 -11.38
C ASN A 205 4.35 -15.28 -11.27
N HIS A 206 3.63 -15.40 -12.39
CA HIS A 206 2.17 -15.26 -12.43
C HIS A 206 1.48 -16.25 -11.50
N LYS A 207 1.96 -17.50 -11.45
CA LYS A 207 1.41 -18.52 -10.55
C LYS A 207 1.59 -18.17 -9.07
N LEU A 208 2.72 -17.55 -8.70
CA LEU A 208 3.05 -17.27 -7.30
C LEU A 208 2.49 -15.93 -6.79
N LEU A 209 2.50 -14.88 -7.62
CA LEU A 209 2.25 -13.52 -7.16
C LEU A 209 0.92 -12.94 -7.62
N HIS A 210 0.17 -13.65 -8.47
CA HIS A 210 -1.12 -13.17 -8.97
C HIS A 210 -2.26 -14.05 -8.43
N THR A 211 -3.41 -13.41 -8.22
CA THR A 211 -4.66 -14.07 -7.86
C THR A 211 -5.78 -13.55 -8.73
N ARG A 212 -6.95 -14.18 -8.63
CA ARG A 212 -8.17 -13.76 -9.32
C ARG A 212 -9.26 -13.55 -8.29
N TYR A 213 -10.23 -12.75 -8.67
CA TYR A 213 -11.47 -12.56 -7.93
C TYR A 213 -12.58 -12.98 -8.88
N ASN A 214 -13.44 -13.90 -8.42
CA ASN A 214 -14.63 -14.27 -9.17
C ASN A 214 -15.70 -13.21 -8.94
N ASN A 215 -16.58 -13.02 -9.93
CA ASN A 215 -17.76 -12.18 -9.74
C ASN A 215 -18.62 -12.79 -8.63
N LEU A 216 -19.09 -11.97 -7.70
CA LEU A 216 -20.08 -12.33 -6.70
C LEU A 216 -21.45 -12.45 -7.39
N GLU A 217 -21.63 -13.47 -8.24
CA GLU A 217 -22.93 -13.81 -8.83
C GLU A 217 -23.45 -15.21 -8.42
N ASP A 218 -22.77 -15.91 -7.50
CA ASP A 218 -23.25 -17.15 -6.87
C ASP A 218 -23.24 -17.06 -5.33
#